data_AF-A0A7W0JKN3-F1
#
_entry.id   AF-A0A7W0JKN3-F1
#
_cell.length_a   1.000
_cell.length_b   1.000
_cell.length_c   1.000
_cell.angle_alpha   90.00
_cell.angle_beta   90.00
_cell.angle_gamma   90.00
#
_symmetry.space_group_name_H-M   'P 1'
#
loop_
_entity.id
_entity.type
_entity.pdbx_description
1 polymer ?
#
loop_
_entity_poly.entity_id
_entity_poly.type
_entity_poly.pdbx_seq_one_letter_code
_entity_poly.pdbx_strand_id
1 'polypeptide(L)'
;RWIACRLEFRGWQREAFLQPGLFTELFFLDEATAFAAGHRPCALCRREDYVRFGEIWRDLHPGQVGADAIDARLQAERVAPDRAQRHHRASFGELPDGAFVLVEGAPFLVVGPELLAWTASGYAERRARPARGRAQVLTPPSLLEVLRAGWQPLVPLLHPSATR
;
A
#
# COMPACT_ATOMS: atom_id res chain seq x y z
N ARG A 1 -5.51 12.04 -7.13
CA ARG A 1 -5.42 11.70 -5.69
C ARG A 1 -5.27 10.19 -5.59
N TRP A 2 -4.31 9.70 -4.83
CA TRP A 2 -4.05 8.26 -4.67
C TRP A 2 -4.59 7.81 -3.31
N ILE A 3 -5.87 7.42 -3.26
CA ILE A 3 -6.58 7.11 -2.01
C ILE A 3 -7.18 5.71 -2.00
N ALA A 4 -7.12 5.06 -0.84
CA ALA A 4 -7.76 3.78 -0.60
C ALA A 4 -9.01 3.97 0.24
N CYS A 5 -10.16 3.55 -0.26
CA CYS A 5 -11.44 3.63 0.43
C CYS A 5 -11.73 2.36 1.24
N ARG A 6 -12.59 2.46 2.26
CA ARG A 6 -13.25 1.29 2.86
C ARG A 6 -14.45 0.88 2.02
N LEU A 7 -14.85 -0.38 2.07
CA LEU A 7 -15.90 -0.95 1.21
C LEU A 7 -17.28 -0.30 1.42
N GLU A 8 -17.63 0.08 2.65
CA GLU A 8 -18.95 0.63 2.97
C GLU A 8 -18.86 1.93 3.76
N PHE A 9 -19.52 3.00 3.32
CA PHE A 9 -19.57 4.28 4.03
C PHE A 9 -20.95 4.93 3.92
N ARG A 10 -21.62 5.12 5.08
CA ARG A 10 -22.93 5.79 5.20
C ARG A 10 -24.06 5.21 4.31
N GLY A 11 -23.92 3.95 3.88
CA GLY A 11 -24.85 3.34 2.91
C GLY A 11 -24.86 4.01 1.54
N TRP A 12 -23.84 4.82 1.23
CA TRP A 12 -23.76 5.52 -0.05
C TRP A 12 -23.40 4.53 -1.15
N GLN A 13 -24.20 4.58 -2.22
CA GLN A 13 -23.95 3.86 -3.46
C GLN A 13 -23.94 4.90 -4.58
N ARG A 14 -22.93 4.84 -5.45
CA ARG A 14 -22.88 5.71 -6.62
C ARG A 14 -23.62 5.07 -7.78
N GLU A 15 -24.43 5.87 -8.45
CA GLU A 15 -25.19 5.42 -9.62
C GLU A 15 -24.31 5.22 -10.86
N ALA A 16 -23.13 5.86 -10.93
CA ALA A 16 -22.23 5.76 -12.07
C ALA A 16 -20.73 5.77 -11.69
N PHE A 17 -19.97 4.91 -12.37
CA PHE A 17 -18.52 4.81 -12.30
C PHE A 17 -17.83 5.92 -13.13
N LEU A 18 -16.63 6.36 -12.71
CA LEU A 18 -15.78 7.32 -13.45
C LEU A 18 -16.43 8.67 -13.81
N GLN A 19 -17.08 9.33 -12.85
CA GLN A 19 -17.62 10.66 -13.13
C GLN A 19 -16.54 11.77 -13.20
N PRO A 20 -16.57 12.65 -14.21
CA PRO A 20 -15.61 13.75 -14.34
C PRO A 20 -15.56 14.67 -13.12
N GLY A 21 -14.37 15.10 -12.73
CA GLY A 21 -14.16 16.02 -11.60
C GLY A 21 -14.30 15.39 -10.21
N LEU A 22 -14.66 14.11 -10.14
CA LEU A 22 -14.78 13.35 -8.88
C LEU A 22 -13.69 12.27 -8.81
N PHE A 23 -13.30 11.89 -7.59
CA PHE A 23 -12.39 10.76 -7.42
C PHE A 23 -13.09 9.45 -7.80
N THR A 24 -12.33 8.52 -8.38
CA THR A 24 -12.77 7.13 -8.62
C THR A 24 -12.61 6.34 -7.33
N GLU A 25 -13.64 5.58 -6.96
CA GLU A 25 -13.59 4.68 -5.81
C GLU A 25 -12.74 3.47 -6.18
N LEU A 26 -11.47 3.50 -5.77
CA LEU A 26 -10.58 2.35 -5.89
C LEU A 26 -10.68 1.55 -4.59
N PHE A 27 -11.24 0.36 -4.73
CA PHE A 27 -11.25 -0.65 -3.68
C PHE A 27 -10.08 -1.60 -3.93
N PHE A 28 -9.32 -1.83 -2.87
CA PHE A 28 -8.21 -2.76 -2.87
C PHE A 28 -8.60 -4.01 -2.08
N LEU A 29 -7.99 -5.13 -2.41
CA LEU A 29 -8.16 -6.41 -1.71
C LEU A 29 -7.95 -6.24 -0.19
N ASP A 30 -6.90 -5.49 0.16
CA ASP A 30 -6.53 -5.10 1.52
C ASP A 30 -5.64 -3.86 1.47
N GLU A 31 -5.21 -3.36 2.62
CA GLU A 31 -4.35 -2.19 2.66
C GLU A 31 -2.92 -2.46 2.19
N ALA A 32 -2.36 -3.65 2.38
CA ALA A 32 -1.03 -3.98 1.85
C ALA A 32 -1.00 -3.83 0.32
N THR A 33 -2.06 -4.27 -0.38
CA THR A 33 -2.26 -4.07 -1.81
C THR A 33 -2.39 -2.58 -2.15
N ALA A 34 -3.15 -1.82 -1.36
CA ALA A 34 -3.29 -0.37 -1.55
C ALA A 34 -1.95 0.37 -1.40
N PHE A 35 -1.16 -0.01 -0.40
CA PHE A 35 0.18 0.53 -0.15
C PHE A 35 1.16 0.13 -1.24
N ALA A 36 1.12 -1.11 -1.74
CA ALA A 36 1.88 -1.52 -2.92
C ALA A 36 1.57 -0.63 -4.15
N ALA A 37 0.30 -0.24 -4.29
CA ALA A 37 -0.14 0.73 -5.29
C ALA A 37 0.09 2.20 -4.88
N GLY A 38 0.74 2.49 -3.75
CA GLY A 38 1.01 3.83 -3.22
C GLY A 38 -0.22 4.70 -2.96
N HIS A 39 -1.29 4.08 -2.47
CA HIS A 39 -2.49 4.79 -2.03
C HIS A 39 -2.46 4.97 -0.51
N ARG A 40 -2.75 6.18 -0.04
CA ARG A 40 -2.94 6.49 1.39
C ARG A 40 -4.41 6.31 1.81
N PRO A 41 -4.72 6.26 3.12
CA PRO A 41 -6.10 6.23 3.57
C PRO A 41 -6.94 7.43 3.06
N CYS A 42 -8.18 7.14 2.66
CA CYS A 42 -9.13 8.16 2.22
C CYS A 42 -9.54 9.10 3.37
N ALA A 43 -9.36 10.40 3.20
CA ALA A 43 -9.71 11.41 4.20
C ALA A 43 -11.22 11.59 4.45
N LEU A 44 -12.08 10.97 3.62
CA LEU A 44 -13.53 10.99 3.76
C LEU A 44 -14.05 9.76 4.52
N CYS A 45 -13.90 8.56 3.94
CA CYS A 45 -14.49 7.34 4.50
C CYS A 45 -13.60 6.64 5.53
N ARG A 46 -12.28 6.88 5.50
CA ARG A 46 -11.28 6.36 6.43
C ARG A 46 -10.61 7.51 7.20
N ARG A 47 -11.42 8.49 7.68
CA ARG A 47 -10.91 9.73 8.29
C ARG A 47 -9.95 9.49 9.46
N GLU A 48 -10.27 8.54 10.34
CA GLU A 48 -9.43 8.21 11.49
C GLU A 48 -8.07 7.66 11.06
N ASP A 49 -8.06 6.67 10.15
CA ASP A 49 -6.83 6.19 9.53
C ASP A 49 -6.05 7.33 8.86
N TYR A 50 -6.71 8.24 8.14
CA TYR A 50 -6.03 9.36 7.48
C TYR A 50 -5.33 10.30 8.49
N VAL A 51 -5.96 10.57 9.64
CA VAL A 51 -5.35 11.40 10.70
C VAL A 51 -4.14 10.69 11.29
N ARG A 52 -4.28 9.41 11.69
CA ARG A 52 -3.18 8.61 12.27
C ARG A 52 -2.03 8.43 11.28
N PHE A 53 -2.35 8.19 10.00
CA PHE A 53 -1.37 8.11 8.93
C PHE A 53 -0.62 9.43 8.80
N GLY A 54 -1.32 10.57 8.85
CA GLY A 54 -0.73 11.89 8.79
C GLY A 54 0.18 12.22 9.99
N GLU A 55 -0.13 11.70 11.17
CA GLU A 55 0.74 11.81 12.36
C GLU A 55 2.05 11.07 12.15
N ILE A 56 1.98 9.77 11.84
CA ILE A 56 3.16 8.94 11.56
C ILE A 56 3.97 9.54 10.40
N TRP A 57 3.30 9.98 9.34
CA TRP A 57 3.95 10.57 8.18
C TRP A 57 4.75 11.83 8.53
N ARG A 58 4.21 12.72 9.38
CA ARG A 58 4.90 13.95 9.78
C ARG A 58 6.17 13.68 10.56
N ASP A 59 6.15 12.66 11.41
CA ASP A 59 7.32 12.28 12.20
C ASP A 59 8.43 11.69 11.31
N LEU A 60 8.03 10.88 10.31
CA LEU A 60 8.95 10.28 9.34
C LEU A 60 9.46 11.28 8.28
N HIS A 61 8.62 12.24 7.88
CA HIS A 61 8.88 13.18 6.78
C HIS A 61 8.63 14.64 7.21
N PRO A 62 9.49 15.22 8.07
CA PRO A 62 9.32 16.58 8.54
C PRO A 62 9.19 17.58 7.38
N GLY A 63 8.18 18.46 7.46
CA GLY A 63 7.90 19.47 6.44
C GLY A 63 7.05 18.98 5.25
N GLN A 64 6.78 17.68 5.12
CA GLN A 64 5.88 17.13 4.10
C GLN A 64 4.49 16.91 4.70
N VAL A 65 3.68 17.97 4.76
CA VAL A 65 2.38 17.94 5.43
C VAL A 65 1.23 17.94 4.43
N GLY A 66 0.21 17.14 4.73
CA GLY A 66 -1.06 17.14 4.02
C GLY A 66 -1.08 16.26 2.78
N ALA A 67 -2.29 16.08 2.25
CA ALA A 67 -2.58 15.17 1.15
C ALA A 67 -1.73 15.41 -0.11
N ASP A 68 -1.47 16.67 -0.48
CA ASP A 68 -0.69 17.00 -1.69
C ASP A 68 0.77 16.60 -1.58
N ALA A 69 1.42 16.88 -0.45
CA ALA A 69 2.81 16.50 -0.22
C ALA A 69 2.97 14.97 -0.21
N ILE A 70 2.06 14.27 0.46
CA ILE A 70 2.04 12.81 0.51
C ILE A 70 1.83 12.25 -0.90
N ASP A 71 0.80 12.69 -1.63
CA ASP A 71 0.47 12.19 -2.96
C ASP A 71 1.63 12.44 -3.95
N ALA A 72 2.30 13.60 -3.86
CA ALA A 72 3.46 13.93 -4.71
C ALA A 72 4.67 13.04 -4.42
N ARG A 73 4.96 12.77 -3.14
CA ARG A 73 6.04 11.86 -2.72
C ARG A 73 5.77 10.44 -3.23
N LEU A 74 4.57 9.91 -2.98
CA LEU A 74 4.19 8.56 -3.42
C LEU A 74 4.17 8.43 -4.95
N GLN A 75 3.77 9.48 -5.66
CA GLN A 75 3.85 9.53 -7.13
C GLN A 75 5.30 9.41 -7.61
N ALA A 76 6.22 10.19 -7.04
CA ALA A 76 7.64 10.17 -7.41
C ALA A 76 8.32 8.84 -7.04
N GLU A 77 7.81 8.13 -6.03
CA GLU A 77 8.30 6.80 -5.67
C GLU A 77 7.75 5.70 -6.58
N ARG A 78 6.59 5.89 -7.22
CA ARG A 78 5.94 4.91 -8.09
C ARG A 78 6.28 5.05 -9.56
N VAL A 79 6.51 6.28 -10.03
CA VAL A 79 6.58 6.59 -11.46
C VAL A 79 7.88 7.34 -11.74
N ALA A 80 8.69 6.80 -12.66
CA ALA A 80 9.91 7.44 -13.13
C ALA A 80 9.59 8.61 -14.10
N PRO A 81 10.56 9.51 -14.38
CA PRO A 81 10.32 10.67 -15.26
C PRO A 81 9.83 10.30 -16.68
N ASP A 82 10.20 9.12 -17.17
CA ASP A 82 9.75 8.51 -18.42
C ASP A 82 8.37 7.84 -18.34
N ARG A 83 7.70 7.96 -17.20
CA ARG A 83 6.42 7.33 -16.83
C ARG A 83 6.48 5.80 -16.66
N ALA A 84 7.67 5.19 -16.68
CA ALA A 84 7.82 3.79 -16.34
C ALA A 84 7.52 3.55 -14.84
N GLN A 85 7.09 2.34 -14.52
CA GLN A 85 6.94 1.93 -13.12
C GLN A 85 8.33 1.92 -12.45
N ARG A 86 8.46 2.67 -11.37
CA ARG A 86 9.69 2.73 -10.57
C ARG A 86 9.67 1.60 -9.55
N HIS A 87 10.72 0.79 -9.57
CA HIS A 87 10.96 -0.23 -8.54
C HIS A 87 12.13 0.16 -7.65
N HIS A 88 11.99 -0.15 -6.37
CA HIS A 88 13.06 0.04 -5.38
C HIS A 88 13.74 -1.29 -5.09
N ARG A 89 14.90 -1.27 -4.44
CA ARG A 89 15.59 -2.50 -4.01
C ARG A 89 15.87 -2.45 -2.52
N ALA A 90 15.40 -3.45 -1.78
CA ALA A 90 15.70 -3.63 -0.36
C ALA A 90 16.20 -5.05 -0.10
N SER A 91 16.94 -5.25 1.00
CA SER A 91 17.27 -6.62 1.42
C SER A 91 16.01 -7.34 1.83
N PHE A 92 15.93 -8.64 1.52
CA PHE A 92 14.88 -9.47 2.10
C PHE A 92 14.91 -9.44 3.61
N GLY A 93 16.01 -9.19 4.32
CA GLY A 93 15.98 -9.11 5.80
C GLY A 93 15.31 -7.85 6.38
N GLU A 94 15.16 -6.79 5.59
CA GLU A 94 14.77 -5.45 6.06
C GLU A 94 13.30 -5.11 5.80
N LEU A 95 12.60 -5.95 5.05
CA LEU A 95 11.22 -5.71 4.63
C LEU A 95 10.25 -5.98 5.79
N PRO A 96 9.37 -5.02 6.13
CA PRO A 96 8.30 -5.26 7.09
C PRO A 96 7.23 -6.17 6.49
N ASP A 97 6.43 -6.79 7.36
CA ASP A 97 5.19 -7.45 6.95
C ASP A 97 4.26 -6.43 6.29
N GLY A 98 3.53 -6.84 5.26
CA GLY A 98 2.72 -5.93 4.43
C GLY A 98 3.46 -5.33 3.24
N ALA A 99 4.78 -5.51 3.14
CA ALA A 99 5.54 -5.10 1.96
C ALA A 99 5.27 -6.01 0.76
N PHE A 100 5.24 -5.44 -0.45
CA PHE A 100 5.16 -6.18 -1.69
C PHE A 100 6.47 -6.17 -2.46
N VAL A 101 6.84 -7.33 -2.99
CA VAL A 101 8.04 -7.53 -3.81
C VAL A 101 7.70 -8.21 -5.12
N LEU A 102 8.58 -8.08 -6.11
CA LEU A 102 8.56 -8.90 -7.31
C LEU A 102 9.51 -10.09 -7.16
N VAL A 103 8.97 -11.28 -7.38
CA VAL A 103 9.73 -12.53 -7.52
C VAL A 103 9.37 -13.10 -8.89
N GLU A 104 10.38 -13.27 -9.75
CA GLU A 104 10.18 -13.82 -11.10
C GLU A 104 9.13 -13.07 -11.94
N GLY A 105 8.98 -11.75 -11.68
CA GLY A 105 8.01 -10.89 -12.37
C GLY A 105 6.60 -10.90 -11.78
N ALA A 106 6.32 -11.71 -10.76
CA ALA A 106 5.03 -11.77 -10.08
C ALA A 106 5.07 -11.06 -8.71
N PRO A 107 3.97 -10.42 -8.28
CA PRO A 107 3.87 -9.76 -6.98
C PRO A 107 3.68 -10.77 -5.84
N PHE A 108 4.49 -10.62 -4.79
CA PHE A 108 4.38 -11.38 -3.55
C PHE A 108 4.30 -10.44 -2.34
N LEU A 109 3.41 -10.75 -1.42
CA LEU A 109 3.33 -10.14 -0.10
C LEU A 109 4.37 -10.76 0.84
N VAL A 110 5.05 -9.94 1.63
CA VAL A 110 5.93 -10.36 2.72
C VAL A 110 5.11 -10.51 4.00
N VAL A 111 5.18 -11.69 4.63
CA VAL A 111 4.60 -11.97 5.96
C VAL A 111 5.54 -12.88 6.74
N GLY A 112 6.16 -12.36 7.79
CA GLY A 112 7.14 -13.07 8.60
C GLY A 112 8.22 -13.74 7.74
N PRO A 113 8.41 -15.08 7.87
CA PRO A 113 9.39 -15.83 7.09
C PRO A 113 8.88 -16.27 5.71
N GLU A 114 7.72 -15.79 5.26
CA GLU A 114 7.06 -16.25 4.04
C GLU A 114 6.83 -15.13 3.02
N LEU A 115 6.68 -15.55 1.77
CA LEU A 115 6.21 -14.77 0.65
C LEU A 115 4.91 -15.39 0.13
N LEU A 116 3.87 -14.59 -0.05
CA LEU A 116 2.56 -15.05 -0.47
C LEU A 116 2.23 -14.46 -1.85
N ALA A 117 1.98 -15.30 -2.84
CA ALA A 117 1.64 -14.86 -4.19
C ALA A 117 0.32 -14.07 -4.17
N TRP A 118 0.32 -12.87 -4.73
CA TRP A 118 -0.88 -12.04 -4.81
C TRP A 118 -1.72 -12.41 -6.04
N THR A 119 -3.03 -12.47 -5.84
CA THR A 119 -4.02 -12.56 -6.92
C THR A 119 -5.19 -11.63 -6.62
N ALA A 120 -6.01 -11.35 -7.63
CA ALA A 120 -7.20 -10.52 -7.46
C ALA A 120 -8.25 -11.11 -6.48
N SER A 121 -8.22 -12.42 -6.23
CA SER A 121 -9.14 -13.10 -5.31
C SER A 121 -8.55 -13.35 -3.91
N GLY A 122 -7.28 -12.96 -3.69
CA GLY A 122 -6.57 -13.21 -2.45
C GLY A 122 -5.13 -13.66 -2.64
N TYR A 123 -4.44 -13.85 -1.52
CA TYR A 123 -3.15 -14.53 -1.47
C TYR A 123 -3.27 -16.04 -1.66
N ALA A 124 -2.33 -16.60 -2.41
CA ALA A 124 -2.28 -18.01 -2.80
C ALA A 124 -0.96 -18.66 -2.34
N GLU A 125 -0.16 -19.16 -3.28
CA GLU A 125 1.08 -19.90 -3.05
C GLU A 125 1.97 -19.24 -1.98
N ARG A 126 2.40 -20.04 -1.00
CA ARG A 126 3.38 -19.64 0.02
C ARG A 126 4.76 -20.14 -0.39
N ARG A 127 5.75 -19.27 -0.33
CA ARG A 127 7.17 -19.59 -0.51
C ARG A 127 7.96 -19.13 0.71
N ALA A 128 9.07 -19.80 1.00
CA ALA A 128 10.00 -19.32 1.99
C ALA A 128 10.60 -17.98 1.53
N ARG A 129 10.62 -16.98 2.43
CA ARG A 129 11.33 -15.73 2.21
C ARG A 129 12.83 -16.02 2.15
N PRO A 130 13.54 -15.57 1.09
CA PRO A 130 14.98 -15.76 1.01
C PRO A 130 15.70 -15.11 2.20
N ALA A 131 16.55 -15.89 2.89
CA ALA A 131 17.32 -15.39 4.03
C ALA A 131 18.38 -14.34 3.65
N ARG A 132 18.77 -14.30 2.37
CA ARG A 132 19.77 -13.39 1.81
C ARG A 132 19.30 -12.86 0.46
N GLY A 133 19.96 -11.80 0.00
CA GLY A 133 19.68 -11.18 -1.29
C GLY A 133 18.79 -9.96 -1.19
N ARG A 134 18.49 -9.37 -2.34
CA ARG A 134 17.67 -8.17 -2.47
C ARG A 134 16.46 -8.47 -3.36
N ALA A 135 15.33 -7.89 -3.00
CA ALA A 135 14.11 -7.95 -3.79
C ALA A 135 13.91 -6.64 -4.56
N GLN A 136 13.23 -6.71 -5.70
CA GLN A 136 12.56 -5.53 -6.25
C GLN A 136 11.29 -5.29 -5.45
N VAL A 137 11.11 -4.08 -4.93
CA VAL A 137 10.00 -3.73 -4.03
C VAL A 137 8.99 -2.88 -4.79
N LEU A 138 7.72 -3.27 -4.69
CA LEU A 138 6.58 -2.56 -5.25
C LEU A 138 6.05 -1.51 -4.29
N THR A 139 6.02 -1.81 -2.99
CA THR A 139 5.62 -0.84 -1.96
C THR A 139 6.58 0.35 -1.95
N PRO A 140 6.07 1.59 -2.09
CA PRO A 140 6.89 2.80 -2.01
C PRO A 140 7.70 2.87 -0.71
N PRO A 141 8.96 3.34 -0.75
CA PRO A 141 9.83 3.43 0.44
C PRO A 141 9.18 4.14 1.62
N SER A 142 8.47 5.25 1.37
CA SER A 142 7.80 6.00 2.45
C SER A 142 6.71 5.16 3.14
N LEU A 143 6.04 4.26 2.41
CA LEU A 143 5.04 3.36 2.99
C LEU A 143 5.66 2.15 3.70
N LEU A 144 6.86 1.73 3.31
CA LEU A 144 7.62 0.75 4.11
C LEU A 144 7.97 1.34 5.48
N GLU A 145 8.32 2.62 5.55
CA GLU A 145 8.60 3.30 6.82
C GLU A 145 7.36 3.40 7.70
N VAL A 146 6.20 3.72 7.12
CA VAL A 146 4.91 3.69 7.84
C VAL A 146 4.62 2.29 8.39
N LEU A 147 4.83 1.23 7.60
CA LEU A 147 4.66 -0.16 8.08
C LEU A 147 5.61 -0.48 9.24
N ARG A 148 6.88 -0.05 9.16
CA ARG A 148 7.87 -0.23 10.25
C ARG A 148 7.51 0.55 11.51
N ALA A 149 6.80 1.65 11.39
CA ALA A 149 6.29 2.43 12.53
C ALA A 149 5.10 1.77 13.25
N GLY A 150 4.73 0.54 12.88
CA GLY A 150 3.66 -0.22 13.55
C GLY A 150 2.27 0.19 13.09
N TRP A 151 2.11 0.48 11.80
CA TRP A 151 0.83 0.84 11.20
C TRP A 151 -0.26 -0.21 11.47
N GLN A 152 -1.33 0.22 12.12
CA GLN A 152 -2.49 -0.59 12.48
C GLN A 152 -3.77 0.12 12.02
N PRO A 153 -4.25 -0.19 10.81
CA PRO A 153 -5.45 0.42 10.25
C PRO A 153 -6.75 -0.13 10.85
N LEU A 154 -7.83 0.62 10.66
CA LEU A 154 -9.20 0.16 10.97
C LEU A 154 -9.78 -0.79 9.91
N VAL A 155 -9.22 -0.80 8.71
CA VAL A 155 -9.53 -1.82 7.68
C VAL A 155 -8.51 -2.95 7.76
N PRO A 156 -8.78 -4.16 7.25
CA PRO A 156 -7.78 -5.22 7.26
C PRO A 156 -6.48 -4.80 6.55
N LEU A 157 -5.35 -4.86 7.27
CA LEU A 157 -4.04 -4.68 6.66
C LEU A 157 -3.78 -5.76 5.62
N LEU A 158 -4.10 -7.00 5.98
CA LEU A 158 -3.98 -8.19 5.14
C LEU A 158 -5.35 -8.83 4.96
N HIS A 159 -5.65 -9.27 3.74
CA HIS A 159 -6.84 -10.05 3.43
C HIS A 159 -6.84 -11.39 4.20
N PRO A 160 -8.00 -11.94 4.64
CA PRO A 160 -8.05 -13.18 5.42
C PRO A 160 -7.42 -14.41 4.76
N SER A 161 -7.19 -14.40 3.45
CA SER A 161 -6.46 -15.49 2.80
C SER A 161 -4.96 -15.50 3.13
N ALA A 162 -4.40 -14.42 3.70
CA ALA A 162 -3.01 -14.34 4.14
C ALA A 162 -2.74 -15.16 5.41
N THR A 163 -3.77 -15.53 6.17
CA THR A 163 -3.65 -16.26 7.44
C THR A 163 -3.99 -17.75 7.33
N ARG A 164 -4.28 -18.24 6.12
CA ARG A 164 -4.67 -19.63 5.87
C ARG A 164 -3.52 -20.63 5.90
#